data_AF-A0A9X2GVC2-F1
#
_entry.id   AF-A0A9X2GVC2-F1
#
_cell.length_a   1.000
_cell.length_b   1.000
_cell.length_c   1.000
_cell.angle_alpha   90.00
_cell.angle_beta   90.00
_cell.angle_gamma   90.00
#
_symmetry.space_group_name_H-M   'P 1'
#
loop_
_entity.id
_entity.type
_entity.pdbx_description
1 polymer ?
#
loop_
_entity_poly.entity_id
_entity_poly.type
_entity_poly.pdbx_seq_one_letter_code
_entity_poly.pdbx_strand_id
1 'polypeptide(L)'
;MSVSTLPTLVEGLVLRPLAEPDAPLVAVVSYQADVPFLLRLAFVDAHRRETPFVYTLPTDVLTEALAEDLTAPAGDGEVLIGPSPEPGQLVLSVPAPDASAEGGRFELLVERARLQAIADQLRGTASADVASAAVVTGVAFGAGRGSRTRRHAEVGS
;
A
#
# COMPACT_ATOMS: atom_id res chain seq x y z
N MET A 1 9.37 -5.48 -27.44
CA MET A 1 9.59 -5.61 -26.00
C MET A 1 8.53 -4.78 -25.31
N SER A 2 7.48 -5.42 -24.79
CA SER A 2 6.46 -4.70 -24.02
C SER A 2 7.03 -4.47 -22.62
N VAL A 3 7.33 -3.21 -22.30
CA VAL A 3 7.68 -2.83 -20.93
C VAL A 3 6.37 -2.92 -20.16
N SER A 4 6.20 -3.99 -19.40
CA SER A 4 5.07 -4.11 -18.48
C SER A 4 5.34 -3.14 -17.33
N THR A 5 4.86 -1.90 -17.46
CA THR A 5 4.84 -0.97 -16.33
C THR A 5 3.84 -1.52 -15.32
N LEU A 6 4.36 -2.19 -14.30
CA LEU A 6 3.56 -2.70 -13.21
C LEU A 6 2.79 -1.53 -12.56
N PRO A 7 1.56 -1.77 -12.09
CA PRO A 7 0.78 -0.75 -11.42
C PRO A 7 1.58 -0.17 -10.25
N THR A 8 1.70 1.14 -10.21
CA THR A 8 2.40 1.89 -9.17
C THR A 8 1.48 2.99 -8.69
N LEU A 9 1.30 3.12 -7.37
CA LEU A 9 0.63 4.27 -6.75
C LEU A 9 1.70 5.17 -6.13
N VAL A 10 1.60 6.47 -6.36
CA VAL A 10 2.44 7.49 -5.72
C VAL A 10 1.54 8.64 -5.31
N GLU A 11 1.47 8.92 -4.02
CA GLU A 11 0.56 9.91 -3.46
C GLU A 11 1.27 10.79 -2.42
N GLY A 12 0.96 12.08 -2.44
CA GLY A 12 1.43 13.02 -1.42
C GLY A 12 0.54 13.01 -0.17
N LEU A 13 1.18 13.12 0.98
CA LEU A 13 0.54 13.18 2.29
C LEU A 13 1.09 14.40 3.04
N VAL A 14 0.20 15.22 3.59
CA VAL A 14 0.57 16.31 4.48
C VAL A 14 0.30 15.86 5.90
N LEU A 15 1.31 16.01 6.74
CA LEU A 15 1.35 15.52 8.10
C LEU A 15 1.67 16.69 9.02
N ARG A 16 1.01 16.77 10.17
CA ARG A 16 1.28 17.81 11.16
C ARG A 16 1.96 17.18 12.37
N PRO A 17 3.20 17.57 12.73
CA PRO A 17 3.81 17.10 13.96
C PRO A 17 2.94 17.44 15.17
N LEU A 18 2.73 16.49 16.07
CA LEU A 18 1.94 16.74 17.28
C LEU A 18 2.63 17.74 18.21
N ALA A 19 3.97 17.72 18.26
CA ALA A 19 4.77 18.65 19.04
C ALA A 19 4.85 20.06 18.42
N GLU A 20 4.75 20.18 17.10
CA GLU A 20 4.94 21.42 16.33
C GLU A 20 3.92 21.51 15.17
N PRO A 21 2.64 21.75 15.47
CA PRO A 21 1.55 21.65 14.49
C PRO A 21 1.62 22.70 13.36
N ASP A 22 2.34 23.80 13.57
CA ASP A 22 2.50 24.89 12.60
C ASP A 22 3.59 24.62 11.55
N ALA A 23 4.34 23.53 11.68
CA ALA A 23 5.41 23.12 10.76
C ALA A 23 5.03 21.81 10.05
N PRO A 24 4.13 21.86 9.04
CA PRO A 24 3.69 20.64 8.37
C PRO A 24 4.84 19.96 7.63
N LEU A 25 4.84 18.64 7.68
CA LEU A 25 5.74 17.77 6.94
C LEU A 25 5.01 17.15 5.75
N VAL A 26 5.76 16.92 4.69
CA VAL A 26 5.25 16.21 3.51
C VAL A 26 5.84 14.82 3.50
N ALA A 27 4.99 13.82 3.28
CA ALA A 27 5.42 12.46 2.98
C ALA A 27 4.94 12.04 1.61
N VAL A 28 5.73 11.22 0.92
CA VAL A 28 5.32 10.52 -0.29
C VAL A 28 5.02 9.09 0.09
N VAL A 29 3.80 8.66 -0.18
CA VAL A 29 3.37 7.27 -0.09
C VAL A 29 3.58 6.63 -1.45
N SER A 30 4.27 5.50 -1.49
CA SER A 30 4.44 4.74 -2.73
C SER A 30 4.13 3.26 -2.53
N TYR A 31 3.56 2.66 -3.55
CA TYR A 31 3.19 1.24 -3.62
C TYR A 31 3.62 0.68 -4.96
N GLN A 32 4.12 -0.55 -4.94
CA GLN A 32 4.51 -1.27 -6.14
C GLN A 32 3.87 -2.66 -6.13
N ALA A 33 3.29 -3.08 -7.27
CA ALA A 33 2.58 -4.35 -7.37
C ALA A 33 3.49 -5.59 -7.22
N ASP A 34 4.80 -5.46 -7.44
CA ASP A 34 5.79 -6.52 -7.18
C ASP A 34 6.00 -6.78 -5.68
N VAL A 35 5.66 -5.80 -4.82
CA VAL A 35 5.69 -5.92 -3.36
C VAL A 35 4.33 -5.49 -2.77
N PRO A 36 3.25 -6.24 -3.04
CA PRO A 36 1.87 -5.76 -2.89
C PRO A 36 1.38 -5.63 -1.44
N PHE A 37 2.22 -5.96 -0.45
CA PHE A 37 1.87 -5.93 0.97
C PHE A 37 2.53 -4.78 1.73
N LEU A 38 3.35 -3.97 1.07
CA LEU A 38 4.12 -2.90 1.69
C LEU A 38 3.88 -1.57 1.00
N LEU A 39 3.65 -0.55 1.81
CA LEU A 39 3.71 0.87 1.43
C LEU A 39 5.04 1.43 1.89
N ARG A 40 5.68 2.25 1.06
CA ARG A 40 6.85 3.03 1.46
C ARG A 40 6.41 4.46 1.75
N LEU A 41 6.76 4.95 2.93
CA LEU A 41 6.54 6.31 3.38
C LEU A 41 7.89 7.04 3.37
N ALA A 42 8.05 7.99 2.47
CA ALA A 42 9.24 8.83 2.37
C ALA A 42 8.94 10.24 2.85
N PHE A 43 9.49 10.62 4.01
CA PHE A 43 9.32 11.95 4.59
C PHE A 43 10.29 12.93 3.94
N VAL A 44 9.75 14.03 3.41
CA VAL A 44 10.50 15.08 2.74
C VAL A 44 10.40 16.33 3.60
N ASP A 45 11.52 16.72 4.17
CA ASP A 45 11.66 18.02 4.83
C ASP A 45 11.89 19.09 3.75
N ALA A 46 10.99 20.07 3.66
CA ALA A 46 11.10 21.16 2.69
C ALA A 46 12.28 22.11 2.99
N HIS A 47 12.79 22.10 4.22
CA HIS A 47 13.84 22.98 4.72
C HIS A 47 15.21 22.30 4.82
N ARG A 48 15.27 20.98 4.97
CA ARG A 48 16.53 20.21 5.00
C ARG A 48 16.79 19.54 3.65
N ARG A 49 17.94 19.85 3.04
CA ARG A 49 18.46 19.16 1.83
C ARG A 49 19.00 17.75 2.13
N GLU A 50 18.47 17.10 3.14
CA GLU A 50 18.93 15.78 3.58
C GLU A 50 18.15 14.66 2.89
N THR A 51 18.75 13.48 2.92
CA THR A 51 18.14 12.24 2.41
C THR A 51 16.78 12.03 3.08
N PRO A 52 15.71 11.72 2.33
CA PRO A 52 14.40 11.48 2.93
C PRO A 52 14.44 10.29 3.88
N PHE A 53 13.75 10.40 5.01
CA PHE A 53 13.55 9.27 5.93
C PHE A 53 12.52 8.34 5.33
N VAL A 54 12.86 7.06 5.18
CA VAL A 54 11.99 6.09 4.53
C VAL A 54 11.63 4.97 5.48
N TYR A 55 10.34 4.74 5.64
CA TYR A 55 9.77 3.66 6.45
C TYR A 55 8.85 2.78 5.61
N THR A 56 8.66 1.55 6.05
CA THR A 56 7.71 0.61 5.43
C THR A 56 6.50 0.41 6.33
N LEU A 57 5.31 0.51 5.74
CA LEU A 57 4.03 0.30 6.39
C LEU A 57 3.33 -0.89 5.72
N PRO A 58 3.02 -1.97 6.45
CA PRO A 58 2.19 -3.04 5.93
C PRO A 58 0.78 -2.55 5.54
N THR A 59 0.26 -3.03 4.40
CA THR A 59 -1.04 -2.57 3.87
C THR A 59 -2.23 -2.99 4.74
N ASP A 60 -2.10 -4.11 5.46
CA ASP A 60 -3.07 -4.60 6.44
C ASP A 60 -3.14 -3.68 7.66
N VAL A 61 -2.00 -3.15 8.15
CA VAL A 61 -1.97 -2.14 9.22
C VAL A 61 -2.75 -0.88 8.84
N LEU A 62 -2.63 -0.42 7.59
CA LEU A 62 -3.46 0.69 7.10
C LEU A 62 -4.95 0.37 7.14
N THR A 63 -5.32 -0.88 6.79
CA THR A 63 -6.71 -1.32 6.78
C THR A 63 -7.26 -1.42 8.21
N GLU A 64 -6.48 -1.97 9.13
CA GLU A 64 -6.80 -2.05 10.56
C GLU A 64 -6.97 -0.66 11.17
N ALA A 65 -6.06 0.27 10.88
CA ALA A 65 -6.12 1.65 11.37
C ALA A 65 -7.35 2.42 10.89
N LEU A 66 -7.92 2.03 9.74
CA LEU A 66 -9.13 2.63 9.18
C LEU A 66 -10.43 1.97 9.68
N ALA A 67 -10.36 1.00 10.60
CA ALA A 67 -11.53 0.47 11.29
C ALA A 67 -12.20 1.56 12.15
N GLU A 68 -13.54 1.59 12.17
CA GLU A 68 -14.31 2.63 12.89
C GLU A 68 -14.10 2.58 14.42
N ASP A 69 -13.76 1.41 14.95
CA ASP A 69 -13.59 1.10 16.37
C ASP A 69 -12.12 0.99 16.80
N LEU A 70 -11.20 1.66 16.10
CA LEU A 70 -9.79 1.69 16.47
C LEU A 70 -9.60 2.28 17.88
N THR A 71 -9.33 1.40 18.86
CA THR A 71 -9.15 1.76 20.28
C THR A 71 -7.70 1.68 20.74
N ALA A 72 -6.85 1.00 19.97
CA ALA A 72 -5.42 0.88 20.22
C ALA A 72 -4.64 1.16 18.93
N PRO A 73 -3.35 1.53 19.01
CA PRO A 73 -2.52 1.66 17.82
C PRO A 73 -2.44 0.34 17.04
N ALA A 74 -2.67 0.42 15.73
CA ALA A 74 -2.43 -0.67 14.79
C ALA A 74 -0.96 -0.65 14.33
N GLY A 75 -0.40 -1.84 14.12
CA GLY A 75 0.96 -2.05 13.65
C GLY A 75 1.90 -2.67 14.69
N ASP A 76 2.93 -3.35 14.20
CA ASP A 76 3.92 -4.08 14.98
C ASP A 76 5.34 -3.76 14.50
N GLY A 77 5.73 -2.48 14.55
CA GLY A 77 7.10 -2.14 14.16
C GLY A 77 7.43 -0.66 14.15
N GLU A 78 8.07 -0.26 13.07
CA GLU A 78 8.56 1.10 12.88
C GLU A 78 7.41 2.08 12.70
N VAL A 79 6.34 1.71 11.99
CA VAL A 79 5.19 2.59 11.78
C VAL A 79 4.01 2.07 12.57
N LEU A 80 3.46 2.91 13.45
CA LEU A 80 2.16 2.66 14.09
C LEU A 80 1.14 3.71 13.66
N ILE A 81 -0.13 3.31 13.61
CA ILE A 81 -1.24 4.24 13.38
C ILE A 81 -2.28 4.06 14.48
N GLY A 82 -2.53 5.11 15.25
CA GLY A 82 -3.42 5.09 16.40
C GLY A 82 -4.53 6.14 16.35
N PRO A 83 -5.47 6.07 17.30
CA PRO A 83 -6.52 7.07 17.43
C PRO A 83 -5.94 8.44 17.76
N SER A 84 -6.54 9.50 17.20
CA SER A 84 -6.25 10.89 17.56
C SER A 84 -7.34 11.43 18.50
N PRO A 85 -7.00 12.33 19.44
CA PRO A 85 -8.01 13.12 20.14
C PRO A 85 -8.73 14.12 19.21
N GLU A 86 -8.15 14.46 18.05
CA GLU A 86 -8.78 15.33 17.05
C GLU A 86 -9.75 14.52 16.17
N PRO A 87 -11.04 14.92 16.08
CA PRO A 87 -12.01 14.24 15.22
C PRO A 87 -11.56 14.22 13.77
N GLY A 88 -11.71 13.07 13.11
CA GLY A 88 -11.36 12.90 11.70
C GLY A 88 -9.87 12.67 11.43
N GLN A 89 -9.03 12.61 12.47
CA GLN A 89 -7.60 12.41 12.34
C GLN A 89 -7.12 11.11 12.99
N LEU A 90 -5.94 10.68 12.60
CA LEU A 90 -5.20 9.57 13.19
C LEU A 90 -3.79 10.04 13.55
N VAL A 91 -3.15 9.35 14.49
CA VAL A 91 -1.75 9.59 14.87
C VAL A 91 -0.88 8.54 14.21
N LEU A 92 -0.02 8.97 13.29
CA LEU A 92 1.03 8.16 12.70
C LEU A 92 2.31 8.34 13.52
N SER A 93 2.84 7.26 14.06
CA SER A 93 4.04 7.27 14.91
C SER A 93 5.18 6.54 14.21
N VAL A 94 6.33 7.20 14.09
CA VAL A 94 7.57 6.63 13.50
C VAL A 94 8.77 6.84 14.42
N PRO A 95 9.83 6.02 14.38
CA PRO A 95 11.07 6.30 15.08
C PRO A 95 11.57 7.72 14.78
N ALA A 96 11.94 8.47 15.81
CA ALA A 96 12.57 9.76 15.61
C ALA A 96 13.86 9.60 14.78
N PRO A 97 14.10 10.48 13.79
CA PRO A 97 15.27 10.36 12.92
C PRO A 97 16.60 10.63 13.65
N ASP A 98 16.57 11.46 14.70
CA ASP A 98 17.76 11.82 15.47
C ASP A 98 17.87 10.99 16.76
N ALA A 99 18.99 10.27 16.89
CA ALA A 99 19.33 9.41 18.03
C ALA A 99 19.48 10.16 19.38
N SER A 100 19.34 11.49 19.40
CA SER A 100 19.41 12.31 20.61
C SER A 100 18.11 12.35 21.41
N ALA A 101 16.98 11.97 20.80
CA ALA A 101 15.73 11.74 21.52
C ALA A 101 15.69 10.28 21.97
N GLU A 102 16.12 9.99 23.20
CA GLU A 102 16.15 8.65 23.82
C GLU A 102 14.90 7.82 23.47
N GLY A 103 15.00 6.93 22.46
CA GLY A 103 13.93 6.01 22.07
C GLY A 103 12.60 6.65 21.66
N GLY A 104 12.58 7.95 21.37
CA GLY A 104 11.35 8.70 21.11
C GLY A 104 10.72 8.33 19.76
N ARG A 105 9.39 8.29 19.73
CA ARG A 105 8.63 8.27 18.48
C ARG A 105 8.23 9.69 18.10
N PHE A 106 8.28 9.96 16.81
CA PHE A 106 7.77 11.17 16.21
C PHE A 106 6.31 10.93 15.82
N GLU A 107 5.42 11.68 16.46
CA GLU A 107 3.97 11.54 16.31
C GLU A 107 3.44 12.61 15.34
N LEU A 108 2.70 12.15 14.34
CA LEU A 108 2.25 12.93 13.21
C LEU A 108 0.74 12.78 13.04
N LEU A 109 0.01 13.89 13.10
CA LEU A 109 -1.40 13.92 12.77
C LEU A 109 -1.60 13.80 11.26
N VAL A 110 -2.49 12.90 10.88
CA VAL A 110 -2.89 12.64 9.49
C VAL A 110 -4.42 12.60 9.37
N GLU A 111 -4.94 13.18 8.28
CA GLU A 111 -6.36 13.12 7.97
C GLU A 111 -6.80 11.69 7.64
N ARG A 112 -7.78 11.18 8.38
CA ARG A 112 -8.33 9.83 8.17
C ARG A 112 -8.91 9.69 6.75
N ALA A 113 -9.60 10.72 6.27
CA ALA A 113 -10.17 10.74 4.92
C ALA A 113 -9.10 10.58 3.83
N ARG A 114 -7.89 11.10 4.07
CA ARG A 114 -6.78 10.97 3.11
C ARG A 114 -6.20 9.57 3.10
N LEU A 115 -6.02 8.96 4.27
CA LEU A 115 -5.61 7.55 4.37
C LEU A 115 -6.66 6.61 3.76
N GLN A 116 -7.95 6.91 3.94
CA GLN A 116 -9.04 6.17 3.32
C GLN A 116 -8.95 6.23 1.78
N ALA A 117 -8.74 7.40 1.21
CA ALA A 117 -8.59 7.56 -0.24
C ALA A 117 -7.42 6.74 -0.81
N ILE A 118 -6.28 6.71 -0.10
CA ILE A 118 -5.12 5.88 -0.47
C ILE A 118 -5.50 4.39 -0.42
N ALA A 119 -6.16 3.95 0.66
CA ALA A 119 -6.61 2.55 0.78
C ALA A 119 -7.58 2.14 -0.34
N ASP A 120 -8.48 3.03 -0.74
CA ASP A 120 -9.42 2.79 -1.84
C ASP A 120 -8.69 2.69 -3.19
N GLN A 121 -7.69 3.55 -3.44
CA GLN A 121 -6.83 3.48 -4.64
C GLN A 121 -6.01 2.18 -4.69
N LEU A 122 -5.47 1.74 -3.55
CA LEU A 122 -4.73 0.48 -3.44
C LEU A 122 -5.61 -0.72 -3.81
N ARG A 123 -6.85 -0.77 -3.30
CA ARG A 123 -7.82 -1.81 -3.66
C ARG A 123 -8.14 -1.82 -5.17
N GLY A 124 -8.30 -0.64 -5.77
CA GLY A 124 -8.48 -0.52 -7.23
C GLY A 124 -7.28 -1.00 -8.04
N THR A 125 -6.07 -0.70 -7.56
CA THR A 125 -4.80 -1.07 -8.20
C THR A 125 -4.56 -2.59 -8.16
N ALA A 126 -4.77 -3.21 -7.00
CA ALA A 126 -4.67 -4.67 -6.84
C ALA A 126 -5.71 -5.43 -7.70
N SER A 127 -6.92 -4.88 -7.86
CA SER A 127 -7.95 -5.48 -8.72
C SER A 127 -7.59 -5.45 -10.21
N ALA A 128 -6.95 -4.37 -10.68
CA ALA A 128 -6.48 -4.26 -12.06
C ALA A 128 -5.36 -5.26 -12.38
N ASP A 129 -4.53 -5.60 -11.39
CA ASP A 129 -3.45 -6.57 -11.55
C ASP A 129 -3.99 -8.00 -11.71
N VAL A 130 -4.97 -8.40 -10.88
CA VAL A 130 -5.66 -9.69 -11.02
C VAL A 130 -6.36 -9.81 -12.37
N ALA A 131 -7.00 -8.73 -12.85
CA ALA A 131 -7.62 -8.71 -14.17
C ALA A 131 -6.59 -8.87 -15.30
N SER A 132 -5.44 -8.20 -15.19
CA SER A 132 -4.35 -8.28 -16.18
C SER A 132 -3.71 -9.67 -16.20
N ALA A 133 -3.47 -10.26 -15.02
CA ALA A 133 -2.98 -11.64 -14.89
C ALA A 133 -3.98 -12.67 -15.43
N ALA A 134 -5.29 -12.46 -15.23
CA ALA A 134 -6.34 -13.31 -15.78
C ALA A 134 -6.43 -13.22 -17.32
N VAL A 135 -6.22 -12.04 -17.91
CA VAL A 135 -6.19 -11.89 -19.38
C VAL A 135 -4.97 -12.60 -19.97
N VAL A 136 -3.79 -12.50 -19.36
CA VAL A 136 -2.59 -13.22 -19.81
C VAL A 136 -2.78 -14.74 -19.69
N THR A 137 -3.44 -15.22 -18.64
CA THR A 137 -3.69 -16.65 -18.43
C THR A 137 -4.84 -17.18 -19.30
N GLY A 138 -5.86 -16.35 -19.58
CA GLY A 138 -7.04 -16.69 -20.37
C GLY A 138 -6.78 -16.81 -21.88
N VAL A 139 -5.69 -16.24 -22.39
CA VAL A 139 -5.28 -16.39 -23.81
C VAL A 139 -4.60 -17.76 -24.07
N ALA A 140 -4.19 -18.50 -23.03
CA ALA A 140 -3.49 -19.78 -23.18
C ALA A 140 -4.41 -21.02 -23.30
N PHE A 141 -5.73 -20.92 -23.12
CA PHE A 141 -6.66 -22.07 -23.07
C PHE A 141 -7.77 -22.06 -24.14
N GLY A 142 -7.49 -21.48 -25.31
CA GLY A 142 -8.50 -21.21 -26.34
C GLY A 142 -8.21 -21.69 -27.76
N ALA A 143 -7.41 -22.74 -28.01
CA ALA A 143 -7.28 -23.31 -29.36
C ALA A 143 -6.92 -24.80 -29.32
N GLY A 144 -7.91 -25.69 -29.29
CA GLY A 144 -7.63 -27.13 -29.36
C GLY A 144 -8.82 -28.07 -29.19
N ARG A 145 -10.04 -27.71 -29.63
CA ARG A 145 -11.15 -28.67 -29.75
C ARG A 145 -11.40 -28.97 -31.22
N GLY A 146 -10.68 -29.96 -31.73
CA GLY A 146 -10.87 -30.56 -33.06
C GLY A 146 -11.02 -32.07 -32.92
N SER A 147 -12.25 -32.53 -32.96
CA SER A 147 -12.76 -33.88 -32.76
C SER A 147 -12.18 -34.92 -33.75
N ARG A 148 -11.74 -36.09 -33.25
CA ARG A 148 -11.67 -37.34 -34.03
C ARG A 148 -12.24 -38.53 -33.24
N THR A 149 -13.56 -38.69 -33.35
CA THR A 149 -14.25 -39.98 -33.52
C THR A 149 -13.66 -40.65 -34.79
N ARG A 150 -13.55 -41.98 -34.98
CA ARG A 150 -14.32 -43.13 -34.54
C ARG A 150 -13.49 -44.42 -34.75
N ARG A 151 -13.86 -45.44 -33.99
CA ARG A 151 -13.36 -46.82 -33.90
C ARG A 151 -13.17 -47.53 -35.26
N HIS A 152 -12.05 -48.22 -35.42
CA HIS A 152 -11.93 -49.40 -36.29
C HIS A 152 -12.21 -50.64 -35.43
N ALA A 153 -13.25 -51.38 -35.79
CA ALA A 153 -13.43 -52.77 -35.42
C ALA A 153 -13.92 -53.48 -36.69
N GLU A 154 -13.02 -54.23 -37.33
CA GLU A 154 -13.37 -55.20 -38.36
C GLU A 154 -13.20 -56.59 -37.78
N VAL A 155 -14.28 -57.37 -37.83
CA VAL A 155 -14.37 -58.81 -37.57
C VAL A 155 -15.18 -59.38 -38.74
N GLY A 156 -14.68 -60.46 -39.33
CA GLY A 156 -15.34 -61.28 -40.35
C GLY A 156 -14.28 -61.86 -41.28
N SER A 157 -13.75 -63.07 -41.01
CA SER A 157 -14.30 -64.39 -41.38
C SER A 157 -14.06 -64.72 -42.84
#